data_AF-A0A0A9DU81-F1
#
_entry.id   AF-A0A0A9DU81-F1
#
_cell.length_a   1.000
_cell.length_b   1.000
_cell.length_c   1.000
_cell.angle_alpha   90.00
_cell.angle_beta   90.00
_cell.angle_gamma   90.00
#
_symmetry.space_group_name_H-M   'P 1'
#
loop_
_entity.id
_entity.type
_entity.pdbx_description
1 polymer ?
#
loop_
_entity_poly.entity_id
_entity_poly.type
_entity_poly.pdbx_seq_one_letter_code
_entity_poly.pdbx_strand_id
1 'polypeptide(L)' 'MITGYVAAGEFDEAQKFFDDMLVRGQLPNVYTYNSMIRGLCTVGKFDKAILYAEGHGFAWMHTKLFSL' A
#
# COMPACT_ATOMS: atom_id res chain seq x y z
N MET A 1 -5.46 11.38 -3.01
CA MET A 1 -4.31 11.85 -3.80
C MET A 1 -3.52 10.67 -4.35
N ILE A 2 -3.01 9.74 -3.52
CA ILE A 2 -2.43 8.46 -4.00
C ILE A 2 -3.40 7.65 -4.87
N THR A 3 -4.68 7.58 -4.48
CA THR A 3 -5.74 6.97 -5.29
C THR A 3 -5.88 7.58 -6.69
N GLY A 4 -5.62 8.88 -6.84
CA GLY A 4 -5.65 9.57 -8.13
C GLY A 4 -4.48 9.17 -9.02
N TYR A 5 -3.27 9.14 -8.45
CA TYR A 5 -2.07 8.67 -9.18
C TYR A 5 -2.19 7.19 -9.58
N VAL A 6 -2.70 6.33 -8.70
CA VAL A 6 -2.96 4.92 -9.00
C VAL A 6 -4.00 4.77 -10.11
N ALA A 7 -5.08 5.56 -10.11
CA ALA A 7 -6.10 5.53 -11.15
C ALA A 7 -5.61 6.09 -12.49
N ALA A 8 -4.68 7.06 -12.46
CA ALA A 8 -4.04 7.63 -13.66
C ALA A 8 -2.93 6.72 -14.24
N GLY A 9 -2.56 5.65 -13.54
CA GLY A 9 -1.46 4.78 -13.94
C GLY A 9 -0.07 5.34 -13.59
N GLU A 10 0.00 6.40 -12.80
CA GLU A 10 1.23 7.10 -12.41
C GLU A 10 1.79 6.50 -11.10
N PHE A 11 2.18 5.22 -11.15
CA PHE A 11 2.57 4.47 -9.96
C PHE A 11 3.88 4.94 -9.34
N ASP A 12 4.79 5.50 -10.13
CA ASP A 12 6.08 5.98 -9.61
C ASP A 12 5.89 7.27 -8.81
N GLU A 13 4.96 8.15 -9.21
CA GLU A 13 4.57 9.32 -8.41
C GLU A 13 3.73 8.93 -7.18
N ALA A 14 2.83 7.94 -7.33
CA ALA A 14 2.12 7.36 -6.20
C ALA A 14 3.10 6.80 -5.15
N GLN A 15 4.16 6.13 -5.59
CA GLN A 15 5.19 5.56 -4.74
C GLN A 15 6.03 6.64 -4.05
N LYS A 16 6.51 7.66 -4.77
CA LYS A 16 7.24 8.78 -4.15
C LYS A 16 6.40 9.50 -3.10
N PHE A 17 5.12 9.74 -3.38
CA PHE A 17 4.23 10.38 -2.43
C PHE A 17 3.98 9.51 -1.20
N PHE A 18 3.85 8.20 -1.41
CA PHE A 18 3.72 7.23 -0.34
C PHE A 18 4.97 7.18 0.57
N ASP A 19 6.16 7.15 -0.03
CA ASP A 19 7.43 7.16 0.71
C ASP A 19 7.62 8.50 1.46
N ASP A 20 7.24 9.64 0.87
CA ASP A 20 7.27 10.94 1.54
C ASP A 20 6.30 10.99 2.74
N MET A 21 5.13 10.36 2.66
CA MET A 21 4.23 10.21 3.80
C MET A 21 4.89 9.42 4.93
N LEU A 22 5.55 8.31 4.62
CA LEU A 22 6.27 7.50 5.61
C LEU A 22 7.43 8.28 6.26
N VAL A 23 8.24 8.98 5.46
CA VAL A 23 9.37 9.78 5.93
C VAL A 23 8.91 10.92 6.84
N ARG A 24 7.75 11.53 6.54
CA ARG A 24 7.14 12.58 7.37
C ARG A 24 6.47 12.04 8.63
N GLY A 25 6.48 10.73 8.86
CA GLY A 25 5.79 10.08 9.98
C GLY A 25 4.26 10.13 9.86
N GLN A 26 3.74 10.45 8.68
CA GLN A 26 2.31 10.38 8.41
C GLN A 26 1.93 8.95 8.10
N LEU A 27 1.20 8.32 9.01
CA LEU A 27 0.72 6.95 8.83
C LEU A 27 -0.24 6.88 7.64
N PRO A 28 0.12 6.18 6.56
CA PRO A 28 -0.80 5.92 5.47
C PRO A 28 -1.95 5.09 6.04
N ASN A 29 -3.19 5.47 5.73
CA ASN A 29 -4.34 4.71 6.21
C ASN A 29 -4.48 3.38 5.44
N VAL A 30 -5.33 2.49 5.95
CA VAL A 30 -5.65 1.20 5.31
C VAL A 30 -6.12 1.38 3.86
N TYR A 31 -6.86 2.46 3.55
CA TYR A 31 -7.29 2.76 2.18
C TYR A 31 -6.12 3.08 1.25
N THR A 32 -5.07 3.72 1.75
CA THR A 32 -3.88 4.13 1.00
C THR A 32 -3.06 2.90 0.64
N TYR A 33 -2.82 2.01 1.61
CA TYR A 33 -2.19 0.71 1.37
C TYR A 33 -2.99 -0.12 0.37
N ASN A 34 -4.29 -0.28 0.57
CA ASN A 34 -5.14 -1.04 -0.35
C ASN A 34 -5.10 -0.47 -1.77
N SER A 35 -5.03 0.85 -1.91
CA SER A 35 -4.93 1.50 -3.21
C SER A 35 -3.57 1.24 -3.87
N MET A 36 -2.47 1.33 -3.12
CA MET A 36 -1.13 1.03 -3.62
C MET A 36 -0.99 -0.44 -4.02
N ILE A 37 -1.45 -1.37 -3.19
CA ILE A 37 -1.42 -2.82 -3.47
C ILE A 37 -2.24 -3.13 -4.73
N ARG A 38 -3.48 -2.63 -4.82
CA ARG A 38 -4.32 -2.82 -6.02
C ARG A 38 -3.64 -2.23 -7.26
N GLY A 39 -3.11 -1.02 -7.15
CA GLY A 39 -2.38 -0.37 -8.24
C GLY A 39 -1.17 -1.18 -8.71
N LEU A 40 -0.31 -1.60 -7.79
CA LEU A 40 0.87 -2.40 -8.11
C LEU A 40 0.50 -3.75 -8.76
N CYS A 41 -0.56 -4.40 -8.29
CA CYS A 41 -1.09 -5.60 -8.93
C CYS A 41 -1.58 -5.36 -10.36
N THR A 42 -2.21 -4.21 -10.64
CA THR A 42 -2.67 -3.88 -12.00
C THR A 42 -1.54 -3.64 -13.01
N VAL A 43 -0.34 -3.29 -12.53
CA VAL A 43 0.86 -3.07 -13.36
C VAL A 43 1.72 -4.34 -13.47
N GLY A 44 1.35 -5.40 -12.77
CA GLY A 44 2.16 -6.60 -12.67
C GLY A 44 3.40 -6.45 -11.77
N LYS A 45 3.49 -5.39 -10.96
CA LYS A 45 4.55 -5.18 -9.95
C LYS A 45 4.22 -5.93 -8.64
N PHE A 46 4.00 -7.24 -8.73
CA PHE A 46 3.56 -8.07 -7.61
C PHE A 46 4.57 -8.14 -6.46
N ASP A 47 5.87 -8.20 -6.76
CA ASP A 47 6.92 -8.27 -5.72
C ASP A 47 6.86 -7.06 -4.78
N LYS A 48 6.63 -5.86 -5.35
CA LYS A 48 6.43 -4.64 -4.56
C LYS A 48 5.11 -4.69 -3.79
N ALA A 49 4.02 -5.16 -4.42
CA ALA A 49 2.72 -5.28 -3.76
C ALA A 49 2.79 -6.21 -2.54
N ILE A 50 3.50 -7.33 -2.68
CA ILE A 50 3.77 -8.30 -1.60
C ILE A 50 4.65 -7.65 -0.53
N LEU A 51 5.72 -6.95 -0.90
CA LEU A 51 6.55 -6.22 0.05
C LEU A 51 5.74 -5.21 0.88
N TYR A 52 4.80 -4.48 0.26
CA TYR A 52 3.91 -3.56 0.97
C TYR A 52 2.91 -4.28 1.87
N ALA A 53 2.44 -5.47 1.47
CA ALA A 53 1.56 -6.30 2.29
C ALA A 53 2.28 -6.97 3.47
N GLU A 54 3.54 -7.38 3.26
CA GLU A 54 4.37 -8.08 4.25
C GLU A 54 5.07 -7.11 5.21
N GLY A 55 5.54 -5.96 4.72
CA GLY A 55 6.21 -4.91 5.50
C GLY A 55 5.34 -4.29 6.59
N HIS A 56 4.02 -4.44 6.51
CA HIS A 56 3.06 -4.02 7.54
C HIS A 56 2.49 -5.17 8.37
N GLY A 57 3.08 -6.36 8.26
CA GLY A 57 2.72 -7.50 9.07
C GLY A 57 1.29 -7.96 8.79
N PHE A 58 1.18 -9.09 8.11
CA PHE A 58 0.06 -10.02 8.29
C PHE A 58 -0.28 -10.31 9.77
N ALA A 59 0.57 -9.91 10.73
CA ALA A 59 0.23 -9.79 12.14
C ALA A 59 -1.11 -9.05 12.41
N TRP A 60 -1.45 -7.97 11.69
CA TRP A 60 -2.75 -7.30 11.88
C TRP A 60 -3.95 -8.11 11.36
N MET A 61 -3.73 -9.02 10.40
CA MET A 61 -4.77 -9.89 9.84
C MET A 61 -4.93 -11.18 10.67
N HIS A 62 -3.82 -11.76 11.15
CA HIS A 62 -3.85 -12.95 12.02
C HIS A 62 -4.43 -12.65 13.41
N THR A 63 -4.23 -11.45 13.96
CA THR A 63 -4.76 -11.10 15.30
C THR A 63 -6.29 -10.88 15.32
N LYS A 64 -6.94 -10.75 14.15
CA LYS A 64 -8.42 -10.63 14.06
C LYS A 64 -9.14 -11.87 13.49
N LEU A 65 -8.42 -12.89 13.03
CA LEU A 65 -9.02 -14.12 12.49
C LEU A 65 -8.81 -15.37 13.36
N PHE A 66 -8.16 -15.25 14.53
CA PHE A 66 -8.01 -16.36 15.49
C PHE A 66 -8.74 -16.12 16.83
N SER A 67 -9.71 -15.19 16.87
CA SER A 67 -10.53 -14.89 18.05
C SER A 67 -12.05 -14.96 17.78
N LEU A 68 -12.48 -15.69 16.75
CA LEU A 68 -13.88 -16.11 16.58
C LEU A 68 -13.91 -17.55 16.05
#